data_AF-A0A2G3J9K2-F1
#
_entry.id   AF-A0A2G3J9K2-F1
#
_cell.length_a   1.000
_cell.length_b   1.000
_cell.length_c   1.000
_cell.angle_alpha   90.00
_cell.angle_beta   90.00
_cell.angle_gamma   90.00
#
_symmetry.space_group_name_H-M   'P 1'
#
loop_
_entity.id
_entity.type
_entity.pdbx_description
1 polymer ?
#
loop_
_entity_poly.entity_id
_entity_poly.type
_entity_poly.pdbx_seq_one_letter_code
_entity_poly.pdbx_strand_id
1 'polypeptide(L)'
;MNKLKSAAALPLMALAIWLASIAIWPSLKYAWYDIKTLEARKQVQSWLSQPQQPLDLAQWIKTRDILEKASIACPDIAQYHTDLARLQVLRGLKAANFKLVRDVFYQEAINQYRAALQVQPNNGSNMANIVQFKAYLNQHDAEFEQLLIKSAQLNPYEPDSQLAILNAGFQNWDKLSATIRQQMGQVYKQAMLQQKDNVLKLKASYPDLNV
;
A
#
# COMPACT_ATOMS: atom_id res chain seq x y z
N MET A 1 24.58 -7.90 -59.11
CA MET A 1 24.69 -7.60 -57.65
C MET A 1 23.36 -7.21 -56.97
N ASN A 2 22.27 -6.85 -57.65
CA ASN A 2 21.02 -6.44 -56.96
C ASN A 2 20.12 -7.60 -56.47
N LYS A 3 20.16 -8.79 -57.08
CA LYS A 3 19.30 -9.93 -56.66
C LYS A 3 19.71 -10.58 -55.34
N LEU A 4 21.00 -10.49 -54.95
CA LEU A 4 21.48 -11.03 -53.68
C LEU A 4 21.05 -10.17 -52.48
N LYS A 5 20.79 -8.87 -52.68
CA LYS A 5 20.32 -7.97 -51.61
C LYS A 5 18.86 -8.20 -51.24
N SER A 6 18.01 -8.69 -52.15
CA SER A 6 16.59 -8.92 -51.86
C SER A 6 16.33 -10.23 -51.12
N ALA A 7 17.15 -11.26 -51.32
CA ALA A 7 16.99 -12.57 -50.66
C ALA A 7 17.24 -12.51 -49.14
N ALA A 8 18.16 -11.64 -48.69
CA ALA A 8 18.46 -11.46 -47.28
C ALA A 8 17.49 -10.51 -46.54
N ALA A 9 16.71 -9.70 -47.26
CA ALA A 9 15.84 -8.70 -46.65
C ALA A 9 14.63 -9.31 -45.92
N LEU A 10 14.01 -10.34 -46.50
CA LEU A 10 12.87 -11.05 -45.91
C LEU A 10 13.20 -11.73 -44.57
N PRO A 11 14.26 -12.55 -44.43
CA PRO A 11 14.58 -13.18 -43.14
C PRO A 11 14.99 -12.16 -42.08
N LEU A 12 15.69 -11.07 -42.46
CA LEU A 12 16.04 -10.00 -41.52
C LEU A 12 14.79 -9.25 -41.01
N MET A 13 13.81 -9.00 -41.88
CA MET A 13 12.55 -8.37 -41.49
C MET A 13 11.73 -9.29 -40.57
N ALA A 14 11.64 -10.58 -40.88
CA ALA A 14 10.95 -11.56 -40.05
C ALA A 14 11.59 -11.65 -38.65
N LEU A 15 12.93 -11.69 -38.58
CA LEU A 15 13.66 -11.67 -37.32
C LEU A 15 13.40 -10.38 -36.53
N ALA A 16 13.42 -9.21 -37.19
CA ALA A 16 13.13 -7.94 -36.54
C ALA A 16 11.72 -7.89 -35.95
N ILE A 17 10.70 -8.38 -36.67
CA ILE A 17 9.31 -8.46 -36.19
C ILE A 17 9.20 -9.41 -35.00
N TRP A 18 9.88 -10.56 -35.07
CA TRP A 18 9.87 -11.55 -33.98
C TRP A 18 10.51 -10.98 -32.71
N LEU A 19 11.67 -10.33 -32.81
CA LEU A 19 12.34 -9.67 -31.69
C LEU A 19 11.48 -8.53 -31.12
N ALA A 20 10.86 -7.71 -31.97
CA ALA A 20 9.95 -6.66 -31.53
C ALA A 20 8.73 -7.24 -30.79
N SER A 21 8.18 -8.36 -31.26
CA SER A 21 7.05 -9.03 -30.61
C SER A 21 7.42 -9.54 -29.22
N ILE A 22 8.61 -10.14 -29.06
CA ILE A 22 9.13 -10.58 -27.77
C ILE A 22 9.34 -9.38 -26.83
N ALA A 23 9.88 -8.28 -27.34
CA ALA A 23 10.13 -7.08 -26.54
C ALA A 23 8.82 -6.40 -26.07
N ILE A 24 7.77 -6.43 -26.90
CA ILE A 24 6.48 -5.76 -26.62
C ILE A 24 5.55 -6.62 -25.74
N TRP A 25 5.69 -7.95 -25.78
CA TRP A 25 4.78 -8.86 -25.10
C TRP A 25 4.63 -8.62 -23.58
N PRO A 26 5.70 -8.40 -22.79
CA PRO A 26 5.57 -8.07 -21.36
C PRO A 26 4.75 -6.80 -21.11
N SER A 27 4.95 -5.77 -21.93
CA SER A 27 4.22 -4.50 -21.83
C SER A 27 2.72 -4.68 -22.13
N LEU A 28 2.37 -5.50 -23.13
CA LEU A 28 0.97 -5.83 -23.42
C LEU A 28 0.33 -6.63 -22.27
N LYS A 29 1.08 -7.56 -21.67
CA LYS A 29 0.64 -8.30 -20.48
C LYS A 29 0.35 -7.33 -19.33
N TYR A 30 1.25 -6.38 -19.06
CA TYR A 30 1.07 -5.40 -17.97
C TYR A 30 -0.13 -4.48 -18.23
N ALA A 31 -0.26 -3.96 -19.45
CA ALA A 31 -1.41 -3.14 -19.83
C ALA A 31 -2.74 -3.90 -19.65
N TRP A 32 -2.79 -5.18 -20.00
CA TRP A 32 -3.98 -6.01 -19.80
C TRP A 32 -4.36 -6.15 -18.32
N TYR A 33 -3.41 -6.42 -17.44
CA TYR A 33 -3.68 -6.53 -16.00
C TYR A 33 -4.00 -5.18 -15.37
N ASP A 34 -3.41 -4.08 -15.82
CA ASP A 34 -3.75 -2.75 -15.31
C ASP A 34 -5.21 -2.38 -15.65
N ILE A 35 -5.65 -2.65 -16.88
CA ILE A 35 -7.06 -2.46 -17.28
C ILE A 35 -7.99 -3.30 -16.41
N LYS A 36 -7.66 -4.59 -16.17
CA LYS A 36 -8.49 -5.47 -15.34
C LYS A 36 -8.56 -5.04 -13.88
N THR A 37 -7.47 -4.52 -13.33
CA THR A 37 -7.39 -4.08 -11.94
C THR A 37 -7.99 -2.69 -11.71
N LEU A 38 -8.19 -1.90 -12.76
CA LEU A 38 -8.75 -0.56 -12.65
C LEU A 38 -10.16 -0.55 -12.03
N GLU A 39 -11.03 -1.47 -12.42
CA GLU A 39 -12.37 -1.62 -11.81
C GLU A 39 -12.26 -2.06 -10.34
N ALA A 40 -11.40 -3.04 -10.05
CA ALA A 40 -11.14 -3.52 -8.70
C ALA A 40 -10.62 -2.40 -7.77
N ARG A 41 -9.70 -1.57 -8.25
CA ARG A 41 -9.14 -0.42 -7.51
C ARG A 41 -10.20 0.64 -7.22
N LYS A 42 -11.03 0.97 -8.21
CA LYS A 42 -12.17 1.87 -8.02
C LYS A 42 -13.15 1.34 -6.98
N GLN A 43 -13.42 0.03 -7.01
CA GLN A 43 -14.28 -0.63 -6.03
C GLN A 43 -13.70 -0.55 -4.61
N VAL A 44 -12.41 -0.86 -4.43
CA VAL A 44 -11.70 -0.74 -3.14
C VAL A 44 -11.76 0.71 -2.63
N GLN A 45 -11.47 1.68 -3.49
CA GLN A 45 -11.52 3.09 -3.13
C GLN A 45 -12.93 3.51 -2.69
N SER A 46 -13.96 3.09 -3.43
CA SER A 46 -15.35 3.39 -3.10
C SER A 46 -15.73 2.85 -1.72
N TRP A 47 -15.35 1.62 -1.39
CA TRP A 47 -15.62 1.04 -0.07
C TRP A 47 -14.86 1.74 1.06
N LEU A 48 -13.61 2.14 0.84
CA LEU A 48 -12.82 2.87 1.83
C LEU A 48 -13.36 4.27 2.09
N SER A 49 -13.88 4.95 1.06
CA SER A 49 -14.52 6.27 1.21
C SER A 49 -15.90 6.19 1.85
N GLN A 50 -16.55 5.01 1.86
CA GLN A 50 -17.88 4.80 2.46
C GLN A 50 -17.86 3.66 3.48
N PRO A 51 -17.15 3.82 4.62
CA PRO A 51 -16.92 2.74 5.56
C PRO A 51 -18.19 2.24 6.26
N GLN A 52 -19.33 2.92 6.14
CA GLN A 52 -20.62 2.47 6.69
C GLN A 52 -21.40 1.54 5.75
N GLN A 53 -21.10 1.55 4.45
CA GLN A 53 -21.83 0.71 3.49
C GLN A 53 -21.58 -0.78 3.76
N PRO A 54 -22.61 -1.64 3.77
CA PRO A 54 -22.41 -3.09 3.88
C PRO A 54 -21.46 -3.61 2.80
N LEU A 55 -20.55 -4.50 3.19
CA LEU A 55 -19.63 -5.13 2.25
C LEU A 55 -20.30 -6.35 1.63
N ASP A 56 -20.58 -6.29 0.33
CA ASP A 56 -21.00 -7.46 -0.44
C ASP A 56 -19.82 -8.45 -0.53
N LEU A 57 -19.96 -9.62 0.08
CA LEU A 57 -18.93 -10.63 0.14
C LEU A 57 -18.61 -11.22 -1.24
N ALA A 58 -19.60 -11.37 -2.13
CA ALA A 58 -19.38 -11.91 -3.46
C ALA A 58 -18.53 -10.94 -4.29
N GLN A 59 -18.86 -9.64 -4.23
CA GLN A 59 -18.07 -8.61 -4.89
C GLN A 59 -16.67 -8.48 -4.28
N TRP A 60 -16.54 -8.58 -2.95
CA TRP A 60 -15.22 -8.58 -2.29
C TRP A 60 -14.33 -9.74 -2.75
N ILE A 61 -14.87 -10.97 -2.82
CA ILE A 61 -14.13 -12.14 -3.32
C ILE A 61 -13.71 -11.93 -4.78
N LYS A 62 -14.62 -11.47 -5.63
CA LYS A 62 -14.31 -11.16 -7.04
C LYS A 62 -13.19 -10.12 -7.16
N THR A 63 -13.26 -9.04 -6.39
CA THR A 63 -12.23 -7.98 -6.36
C THR A 63 -10.89 -8.53 -5.89
N ARG A 64 -10.87 -9.35 -4.83
CA ARG A 64 -9.65 -10.02 -4.33
C ARG A 64 -9.02 -10.88 -5.41
N ASP A 65 -9.80 -11.75 -6.04
CA ASP A 65 -9.30 -12.71 -7.02
C ASP A 65 -8.73 -12.02 -8.27
N ILE A 66 -9.30 -10.87 -8.67
CA ILE A 66 -8.74 -10.05 -9.76
C ILE A 66 -7.37 -9.49 -9.38
N LEU A 67 -7.26 -8.90 -8.18
CA LEU A 67 -6.01 -8.29 -7.71
C LEU A 67 -4.92 -9.35 -7.45
N GLU A 68 -5.28 -10.50 -6.89
CA GLU A 68 -4.36 -11.62 -6.64
C GLU A 68 -3.84 -12.22 -7.94
N LYS A 69 -4.71 -12.43 -8.94
CA LYS A 69 -4.26 -12.86 -10.27
C LYS A 69 -3.30 -11.86 -10.90
N ALA A 70 -3.55 -10.56 -10.73
CA ALA A 70 -2.66 -9.53 -11.24
C ALA A 70 -1.30 -9.51 -10.51
N SER A 71 -1.28 -9.62 -9.17
CA SER A 71 -0.03 -9.66 -8.40
C SER A 71 0.80 -10.91 -8.70
N ILE A 72 0.16 -12.06 -8.95
CA ILE A 72 0.87 -13.28 -9.37
C ILE A 72 1.43 -13.12 -10.78
N ALA A 73 0.66 -12.55 -11.70
CA ALA A 73 1.08 -12.42 -13.09
C ALA A 73 2.16 -11.35 -13.30
N CYS A 74 2.18 -10.32 -12.45
CA CYS A 74 3.04 -9.15 -12.54
C CYS A 74 3.58 -8.79 -11.13
N PRO A 75 4.46 -9.63 -10.56
CA PRO A 75 4.91 -9.48 -9.16
C PRO A 75 5.82 -8.26 -8.94
N ASP A 76 6.35 -7.68 -10.02
CA ASP A 76 7.17 -6.47 -10.05
C ASP A 76 6.33 -5.18 -10.09
N ILE A 77 5.00 -5.26 -9.97
CA ILE A 77 4.11 -4.09 -9.92
C ILE A 77 3.63 -3.88 -8.47
N ALA A 78 4.32 -2.99 -7.75
CA ALA A 78 4.06 -2.69 -6.34
C ALA A 78 2.60 -2.32 -6.05
N GLN A 79 1.94 -1.64 -7.00
CA GLN A 79 0.57 -1.17 -6.83
C GLN A 79 -0.42 -2.32 -6.60
N TYR A 80 -0.24 -3.48 -7.23
CA TYR A 80 -1.16 -4.61 -7.07
C TYR A 80 -1.12 -5.16 -5.65
N HIS A 81 0.07 -5.23 -5.06
CA HIS A 81 0.24 -5.58 -3.64
C HIS A 81 -0.34 -4.52 -2.71
N THR A 82 -0.14 -3.23 -3.00
CA THR A 82 -0.77 -2.14 -2.25
C THR A 82 -2.31 -2.23 -2.29
N ASP A 83 -2.89 -2.47 -3.47
CA ASP A 83 -4.35 -2.60 -3.64
C ASP A 83 -4.92 -3.82 -2.90
N LEU A 84 -4.21 -4.96 -2.92
CA LEU A 84 -4.55 -6.12 -2.09
C LEU A 84 -4.48 -5.79 -0.61
N ALA A 85 -3.42 -5.14 -0.14
CA ALA A 85 -3.27 -4.74 1.25
C ALA A 85 -4.46 -3.88 1.70
N ARG A 86 -4.84 -2.88 0.91
CA ARG A 86 -6.00 -2.01 1.17
C ARG A 86 -7.32 -2.78 1.22
N LEU A 87 -7.50 -3.78 0.35
CA LEU A 87 -8.67 -4.65 0.38
C LEU A 87 -8.74 -5.49 1.68
N GLN A 88 -7.58 -5.95 2.19
CA GLN A 88 -7.52 -6.67 3.47
C GLN A 88 -7.79 -5.74 4.65
N VAL A 89 -7.24 -4.51 4.64
CA VAL A 89 -7.54 -3.48 5.64
C VAL A 89 -9.04 -3.23 5.73
N LEU A 90 -9.71 -3.05 4.59
CA LEU A 90 -11.16 -2.88 4.55
C LEU A 90 -11.87 -4.05 5.24
N ARG A 91 -11.47 -5.29 4.96
CA ARG A 91 -12.07 -6.47 5.58
C ARG A 91 -11.82 -6.51 7.09
N GLY A 92 -10.61 -6.15 7.54
CA GLY A 92 -10.27 -5.99 8.95
C GLY A 92 -11.14 -4.96 9.65
N LEU A 93 -11.32 -3.78 9.04
CA LEU A 93 -12.19 -2.71 9.56
C LEU A 93 -13.65 -3.19 9.69
N LYS A 94 -14.16 -3.93 8.70
CA LYS A 94 -15.51 -4.53 8.78
C LYS A 94 -15.64 -5.61 9.85
N ALA A 95 -14.53 -6.21 10.27
CA ALA A 95 -14.46 -7.19 11.32
C ALA A 95 -14.04 -6.59 12.68
N ALA A 96 -14.16 -5.27 12.89
CA ALA A 96 -13.68 -4.60 14.10
C ALA A 96 -14.17 -5.22 15.42
N ASN A 97 -15.41 -5.74 15.45
CA ASN A 97 -16.00 -6.41 16.62
C ASN A 97 -15.52 -7.85 16.83
N PHE A 98 -14.77 -8.42 15.88
CA PHE A 98 -14.26 -9.79 15.90
C PHE A 98 -12.73 -9.74 15.86
N LYS A 99 -12.10 -9.46 17.01
CA LYS A 99 -10.65 -9.22 17.13
C LYS A 99 -9.80 -10.23 16.35
N LEU A 100 -10.04 -11.53 16.54
CA LEU A 100 -9.25 -12.58 15.87
C LEU A 100 -9.33 -12.48 14.34
N VAL A 101 -10.52 -12.24 13.80
CA VAL A 101 -10.74 -12.09 12.36
C VAL A 101 -10.08 -10.81 11.83
N ARG A 102 -10.27 -9.69 12.54
CA ARG A 102 -9.62 -8.41 12.20
C ARG A 102 -8.10 -8.54 12.15
N ASP A 103 -7.53 -9.16 13.18
CA ASP A 103 -6.08 -9.26 13.33
C ASP A 103 -5.45 -10.11 12.22
N VAL A 104 -6.13 -11.17 11.76
CA VAL A 104 -5.73 -11.95 10.58
C VAL A 104 -5.64 -11.06 9.33
N PHE A 105 -6.67 -10.23 9.08
CA PHE A 105 -6.68 -9.34 7.92
C PHE A 105 -5.64 -8.22 8.00
N TYR A 106 -5.38 -7.68 9.19
CA TYR A 106 -4.30 -6.71 9.38
C TYR A 106 -2.91 -7.35 9.17
N GLN A 107 -2.71 -8.59 9.61
CA GLN A 107 -1.46 -9.30 9.35
C GLN A 107 -1.26 -9.56 7.85
N GLU A 108 -2.32 -9.94 7.14
CA GLU A 108 -2.25 -10.12 5.69
C GLU A 108 -2.00 -8.80 4.95
N ALA A 109 -2.61 -7.70 5.40
CA ALA A 109 -2.32 -6.37 4.86
C ALA A 109 -0.83 -6.00 5.01
N ILE A 110 -0.24 -6.26 6.18
CA ILE A 110 1.20 -6.03 6.43
C ILE A 110 2.05 -6.86 5.45
N ASN A 111 1.72 -8.13 5.23
CA ASN A 111 2.45 -8.99 4.31
C ASN A 111 2.42 -8.43 2.87
N GLN A 112 1.25 -7.97 2.43
CA GLN A 112 1.09 -7.37 1.10
C GLN A 112 1.82 -6.01 0.99
N TYR A 113 1.78 -5.15 2.00
CA TYR A 113 2.60 -3.93 2.00
C TYR A 113 4.10 -4.23 1.97
N ARG A 114 4.58 -5.27 2.67
CA ARG A 114 5.97 -5.70 2.58
C ARG A 114 6.33 -6.18 1.18
N ALA A 115 5.47 -6.96 0.52
CA ALA A 115 5.66 -7.35 -0.88
C ALA A 115 5.74 -6.11 -1.80
N ALA A 116 4.87 -5.11 -1.60
CA ALA A 116 4.96 -3.84 -2.32
C ALA A 116 6.30 -3.11 -2.08
N LEU A 117 6.83 -3.14 -0.85
CA LEU A 117 8.11 -2.54 -0.49
C LEU A 117 9.32 -3.31 -1.05
N GLN A 118 9.20 -4.60 -1.36
CA GLN A 118 10.26 -5.32 -2.08
C GLN A 118 10.46 -4.76 -3.49
N VAL A 119 9.37 -4.28 -4.11
CA VAL A 119 9.39 -3.65 -5.44
C VAL A 119 9.72 -2.15 -5.34
N GLN A 120 9.16 -1.44 -4.36
CA GLN A 120 9.38 -0.01 -4.12
C GLN A 120 9.85 0.28 -2.68
N PRO A 121 11.16 0.09 -2.39
CA PRO A 121 11.69 0.11 -1.02
C PRO A 121 11.63 1.46 -0.28
N ASN A 122 11.29 2.53 -0.99
CA ASN A 122 11.20 3.89 -0.46
C ASN A 122 9.78 4.47 -0.55
N ASN A 123 8.75 3.62 -0.66
CA ASN A 123 7.36 4.06 -0.57
C ASN A 123 6.98 4.34 0.90
N GLY A 124 7.07 5.61 1.32
CA GLY A 124 6.80 6.03 2.70
C GLY A 124 5.38 5.73 3.18
N SER A 125 4.38 5.76 2.29
CA SER A 125 2.98 5.54 2.65
C SER A 125 2.73 4.07 2.99
N ASN A 126 3.34 3.15 2.25
CA ASN A 126 3.28 1.72 2.58
C ASN A 126 3.96 1.42 3.93
N MET A 127 5.07 2.09 4.25
CA MET A 127 5.70 1.97 5.56
C MET A 127 4.82 2.51 6.68
N ALA A 128 4.23 3.69 6.50
CA ALA A 128 3.29 4.28 7.47
C ALA A 128 2.10 3.35 7.73
N ASN A 129 1.56 2.71 6.69
CA ASN A 129 0.50 1.72 6.81
C ASN A 129 0.95 0.48 7.59
N ILE A 130 2.15 -0.07 7.33
CA ILE A 130 2.69 -1.20 8.11
C ILE A 130 2.79 -0.82 9.59
N VAL A 131 3.36 0.35 9.90
CA VAL A 131 3.47 0.87 11.28
C VAL A 131 2.10 0.95 11.94
N GLN A 132 1.11 1.52 11.26
CA GLN A 132 -0.27 1.62 11.74
C GLN A 132 -0.88 0.26 12.09
N PHE A 133 -0.74 -0.75 11.23
CA PHE A 133 -1.32 -2.07 11.49
C PHE A 133 -0.52 -2.85 12.52
N LYS A 134 0.80 -2.72 12.57
CA LYS A 134 1.62 -3.27 13.65
C LYS A 134 1.21 -2.68 15.02
N ALA A 135 0.91 -1.38 15.08
CA ALA A 135 0.35 -0.75 16.27
C ALA A 135 -0.98 -1.39 16.70
N TYR A 136 -1.92 -1.59 15.78
CA TYR A 136 -3.19 -2.28 16.08
C TYR A 136 -3.02 -3.73 16.54
N LEU A 137 -1.99 -4.41 16.05
CA LEU A 137 -1.63 -5.77 16.45
C LEU A 137 -0.75 -5.83 17.70
N ASN A 138 -0.41 -4.69 18.30
CA ASN A 138 0.50 -4.59 19.46
C ASN A 138 1.90 -5.21 19.17
N GLN A 139 2.38 -5.08 17.93
CA GLN A 139 3.69 -5.56 17.47
C GLN A 139 4.72 -4.43 17.50
N HIS A 140 5.34 -4.22 18.67
CA HIS A 140 6.35 -3.18 18.93
C HIS A 140 7.76 -3.75 18.92
N ASP A 141 8.24 -4.13 17.74
CA ASP A 141 9.60 -4.63 17.53
C ASP A 141 10.50 -3.55 16.89
N ALA A 142 11.77 -3.87 16.67
CA ALA A 142 12.73 -2.95 16.05
C ALA A 142 12.28 -2.48 14.65
N GLU A 143 11.57 -3.33 13.90
CA GLU A 143 11.03 -2.98 12.58
C GLU A 143 9.97 -1.87 12.71
N PHE A 144 9.12 -1.91 13.74
CA PHE A 144 8.13 -0.86 14.01
C PHE A 144 8.79 0.52 14.14
N GLU A 145 9.80 0.66 15.00
CA GLU A 145 10.49 1.95 15.20
C GLU A 145 11.22 2.41 13.94
N GLN A 146 11.91 1.49 13.25
CA GLN A 146 12.63 1.80 12.03
C GLN A 146 11.70 2.31 10.92
N LEU A 147 10.58 1.63 10.69
CA LEU A 147 9.60 2.04 9.68
C LEU A 147 8.90 3.33 10.07
N LEU A 148 8.65 3.57 11.36
CA LEU A 148 8.05 4.81 11.84
C LEU A 148 8.94 6.01 11.52
N ILE A 149 10.24 5.93 11.83
CA ILE A 149 11.20 6.99 11.47
C ILE A 149 11.27 7.16 9.95
N LYS A 150 11.48 6.06 9.22
CA LYS A 150 11.72 6.12 7.77
C LYS A 150 10.51 6.66 7.01
N SER A 151 9.30 6.27 7.40
CA SER A 151 8.06 6.78 6.80
C SER A 151 7.88 8.28 7.04
N ALA A 152 8.15 8.76 8.25
CA ALA A 152 8.08 10.18 8.58
C ALA A 152 9.08 11.03 7.78
N GLN A 153 10.27 10.49 7.49
CA GLN A 153 11.30 11.15 6.69
C GLN A 153 10.97 11.18 5.20
N LEU A 154 10.38 10.11 4.66
CA LEU A 154 10.06 10.00 3.24
C LEU A 154 8.83 10.81 2.85
N ASN A 155 7.83 10.87 3.72
CA ASN A 155 6.54 11.52 3.45
C ASN A 155 6.19 12.61 4.49
N PRO A 156 7.05 13.62 4.71
CA PRO A 156 6.82 14.61 5.75
C PRO A 156 5.61 15.53 5.47
N TYR A 157 5.06 15.53 4.24
CA TYR A 157 3.96 16.38 3.80
C TYR A 157 2.73 15.62 3.31
N GLU A 158 2.69 14.29 3.46
CA GLU A 158 1.55 13.49 3.00
C GLU A 158 0.54 13.31 4.16
N PRO A 159 -0.67 13.90 4.07
CA PRO A 159 -1.58 13.96 5.21
C PRO A 159 -1.99 12.60 5.76
N ASP A 160 -2.26 11.59 4.93
CA ASP A 160 -2.72 10.29 5.39
C ASP A 160 -1.57 9.53 6.08
N SER A 161 -0.35 9.59 5.53
CA SER A 161 0.86 9.04 6.19
C SER A 161 1.08 9.68 7.56
N GLN A 162 0.97 11.02 7.66
CA GLN A 162 1.13 11.70 8.95
C GLN A 162 0.11 11.22 9.98
N LEU A 163 -1.17 11.11 9.61
CA LEU A 163 -2.20 10.62 10.53
C LEU A 163 -1.96 9.17 10.94
N ALA A 164 -1.54 8.30 10.02
CA ALA A 164 -1.21 6.92 10.31
C ALA A 164 -0.03 6.82 11.30
N ILE A 165 1.04 7.59 11.08
CA ILE A 165 2.22 7.65 11.95
C ILE A 165 1.84 8.22 13.33
N LEU A 166 1.08 9.32 13.37
CA LEU A 166 0.59 9.94 14.62
C LEU A 166 -0.26 8.97 15.42
N ASN A 167 -1.24 8.33 14.79
CA ASN A 167 -2.13 7.40 15.47
C ASN A 167 -1.35 6.20 16.02
N ALA A 168 -0.44 5.63 15.24
CA ALA A 168 0.42 4.53 15.68
C ALA A 168 1.34 4.92 16.85
N GLY A 169 1.92 6.12 16.80
CA GLY A 169 2.78 6.61 17.87
C GLY A 169 2.00 6.96 19.13
N PHE A 170 0.83 7.58 19.00
CA PHE A 170 -0.03 7.95 20.13
C PHE A 170 -0.55 6.72 20.87
N GLN A 171 -1.02 5.71 20.13
CA GLN A 171 -1.49 4.45 20.71
C GLN A 171 -0.41 3.74 21.55
N ASN A 172 0.87 3.98 21.26
CA ASN A 172 1.98 3.22 21.83
C ASN A 172 3.00 4.11 22.54
N TRP A 173 2.61 5.33 22.90
CA TRP A 173 3.50 6.38 23.36
C TRP A 173 4.46 5.93 24.47
N ASP A 174 3.93 5.24 25.48
CA ASP A 174 4.69 4.79 26.65
C ASP A 174 5.79 3.79 26.31
N LYS A 175 5.67 3.10 25.16
CA LYS A 175 6.64 2.12 24.68
C LYS A 175 7.68 2.72 23.73
N LEU A 176 7.44 3.92 23.20
CA LEU A 176 8.35 4.57 22.27
C LEU A 176 9.61 5.06 23.00
N SER A 177 10.77 4.90 22.37
CA SER A 177 12.00 5.53 22.84
C SER A 177 11.90 7.06 22.82
N ALA A 178 12.74 7.74 23.62
CA ALA A 178 12.75 9.20 23.72
C ALA A 178 12.99 9.88 22.35
N THR A 179 13.87 9.31 21.53
CA THR A 179 14.15 9.78 20.18
C THR A 179 12.91 9.72 19.27
N ILE A 180 12.17 8.61 19.33
CA ILE A 180 10.93 8.48 18.55
C ILE A 180 9.89 9.50 19.03
N ARG A 181 9.70 9.68 20.34
CA ARG A 181 8.76 10.69 20.87
C ARG A 181 9.10 12.10 20.40
N GLN A 182 10.38 12.46 20.35
CA GLN A 182 10.83 13.73 19.78
C GLN A 182 10.46 13.86 18.30
N GLN A 183 10.68 12.80 17.51
CA GLN A 183 10.29 12.78 16.09
C GLN A 183 8.76 12.91 15.92
N MET A 184 7.98 12.26 16.78
CA MET A 184 6.52 12.37 16.80
C MET A 184 6.06 13.80 17.07
N GLY A 185 6.74 14.54 17.94
CA GLY A 185 6.48 15.96 18.15
C GLY A 185 6.68 16.81 16.89
N GLN A 186 7.66 16.47 16.05
CA GLN A 186 7.86 17.15 14.76
C GLN A 186 6.76 16.81 13.76
N VAL A 187 6.41 15.51 13.62
CA VAL A 187 5.30 15.07 12.76
C VAL A 187 3.98 15.73 13.19
N TYR A 188 3.73 15.81 14.50
CA TYR A 188 2.54 16.44 15.06
C TYR A 188 2.46 17.92 14.71
N LYS A 189 3.54 18.68 14.94
CA LYS A 189 3.60 20.11 14.56
C LYS A 189 3.35 20.30 13.07
N GLN A 190 3.96 19.49 12.22
CA GLN A 190 3.80 19.58 10.78
C GLN A 190 2.38 19.25 10.33
N ALA A 191 1.77 18.21 10.90
CA ALA A 191 0.40 17.80 10.59
C ALA A 191 -0.62 18.84 11.09
N MET A 192 -0.38 19.46 12.25
CA MET A 192 -1.22 20.53 12.78
C MET A 192 -1.28 21.74 11.84
N LEU A 193 -0.22 22.01 11.08
CA LEU A 193 -0.20 23.09 10.08
C LEU A 193 -1.00 22.74 8.82
N GLN A 194 -1.06 21.46 8.44
CA GLN A 194 -1.68 21.02 7.17
C GLN A 194 -3.14 20.61 7.34
N GLN A 195 -3.47 19.97 8.47
CA GLN A 195 -4.73 19.26 8.67
C GLN A 195 -5.16 19.28 10.15
N LYS A 196 -5.16 20.48 10.74
CA LYS A 196 -5.46 20.75 12.15
C LYS A 196 -6.66 19.95 12.70
N ASP A 197 -7.79 19.99 11.99
CA ASP A 197 -9.04 19.39 12.49
C ASP A 197 -8.93 17.87 12.63
N ASN A 198 -8.30 17.19 11.66
CA ASN A 198 -8.07 15.75 11.71
C ASN A 198 -7.12 15.37 12.85
N VAL A 199 -6.06 16.16 13.05
CA VAL A 199 -5.08 15.91 14.11
C VAL A 199 -5.70 16.13 15.50
N LEU A 200 -6.50 17.18 15.67
CA LEU A 200 -7.22 17.42 16.92
C LEU A 200 -8.23 16.31 17.21
N LYS A 201 -8.98 15.87 16.21
CA LYS A 201 -9.90 14.72 16.33
C LYS A 201 -9.16 13.45 16.74
N LEU A 202 -8.00 13.20 16.14
CA LEU A 202 -7.14 12.07 16.49
C LEU A 202 -6.65 12.20 17.94
N LYS A 203 -6.10 13.36 18.33
CA LYS A 203 -5.58 13.62 19.68
C LYS A 203 -6.65 13.48 20.76
N ALA A 204 -7.90 13.83 20.47
CA ALA A 204 -9.03 13.65 21.38
C ALA A 204 -9.30 12.18 21.74
N SER A 205 -8.84 11.23 20.92
CA SER A 205 -8.90 9.79 21.22
C SER A 205 -7.84 9.35 22.24
N TYR A 206 -6.90 10.23 22.60
CA TYR A 206 -5.78 9.99 23.52
C TYR A 206 -5.64 11.15 24.52
N PRO A 207 -6.61 11.35 25.43
CA PRO A 207 -6.69 12.55 26.28
C PRO A 207 -5.49 12.73 27.20
N ASP A 208 -4.94 11.64 27.73
CA ASP A 208 -3.83 11.66 28.70
C ASP A 208 -2.45 11.90 28.07
N LEU A 209 -2.39 11.89 26.74
CA LEU A 209 -1.15 12.04 26.00
C LEU A 209 -0.64 13.50 26.04
N ASN A 210 0.59 13.73 26.48
CA ASN A 210 1.25 15.04 26.37
C ASN A 210 2.34 14.97 25.29
N VAL A 211 2.12 15.68 24.18
CA VAL A 211 2.93 15.63 22.93
C VAL A 211 3.76 16.89 22.77
#